data_AF-A0A7K2EGL0-F1
#
_entry.id   AF-A0A7K2EGL0-F1
#
_cell.length_a   1.000
_cell.length_b   1.000
_cell.length_c   1.000
_cell.angle_alpha   90.00
_cell.angle_beta   90.00
_cell.angle_gamma   90.00
#
_symmetry.space_group_name_H-M   'P 1'
#
loop_
_entity.id
_entity.type
_entity.pdbx_description
1 polymer ?
#
loop_
_entity_poly.entity_id
_entity_poly.type
_entity_poly.pdbx_seq_one_letter_code
_entity_poly.pdbx_strand_id
1 'polypeptide(L)'
;RYRCVVPELPFGAYTTPMPDGADLSLPAIATLLADFLTELDLQRVTLVCNDWGGAQLLISPGGSDRVANLVLVSCEAFDNYPPGAPGRLLCLTAALPGGTFLVAQLLRRRWIRHLPVVFGALSKQRVPEDLFGTWIGPLRHNPKVRRDLTKYLRTVPKPHRLLAWADQQRTFSGPALII
;
A
#
# COMPACT_ATOMS: atom_id res chain seq x y z
N ARG A 1 -27.13 4.73 4.38
CA ARG A 1 -26.04 5.22 5.26
C ARG A 1 -25.01 4.10 5.36
N TYR A 2 -23.72 4.37 5.14
CA TYR A 2 -22.65 3.36 5.19
C TYR A 2 -21.79 3.54 6.45
N ARG A 3 -21.21 2.44 6.95
CA ARG A 3 -20.12 2.47 7.95
C ARG A 3 -18.80 2.39 7.17
N CYS A 4 -18.04 3.48 7.19
CA CYS A 4 -16.73 3.53 6.55
C CYS A 4 -15.65 3.29 7.59
N VAL A 5 -14.75 2.33 7.33
CA VAL A 5 -13.61 2.00 8.18
C VAL A 5 -12.36 2.15 7.32
N VAL A 6 -11.38 2.93 7.80
CA VAL A 6 -10.16 3.24 7.06
C VAL A 6 -8.97 2.84 7.95
N PRO A 7 -8.42 1.62 7.80
CA PRO A 7 -7.26 1.20 8.57
C PRO A 7 -5.99 1.90 8.07
N GLU A 8 -5.08 2.22 8.99
CA GLU A 8 -3.73 2.66 8.65
C GLU A 8 -2.84 1.43 8.40
N LEU A 9 -2.25 1.35 7.21
CA LEU A 9 -1.34 0.27 6.82
C LEU A 9 0.13 0.69 6.96
N PRO A 10 1.06 -0.28 7.11
CA PRO A 10 2.47 0.00 7.42
C PRO A 10 3.30 0.50 6.22
N PHE A 11 2.80 1.53 5.50
CA PHE A 11 3.40 2.09 4.28
C PHE A 11 4.10 3.44 4.48
N GLY A 12 4.39 3.81 5.73
CA GLY A 12 5.29 4.92 6.05
C GLY A 12 4.63 6.22 6.54
N ALA A 13 3.30 6.33 6.47
CA ALA A 13 2.54 7.50 6.96
C ALA A 13 1.81 7.27 8.31
N TYR A 14 1.88 6.06 8.83
CA TYR A 14 1.24 5.64 10.09
C TYR A 14 2.16 5.92 11.29
N THR A 15 1.57 6.10 12.48
CA THR A 15 2.29 6.60 13.66
C THR A 15 2.81 5.52 14.60
N THR A 16 2.16 4.35 14.63
CA THR A 16 2.49 3.24 15.53
C THR A 16 3.27 2.15 14.78
N PRO A 17 4.58 1.99 15.01
CA PRO A 17 5.38 1.00 14.30
C PRO A 17 4.93 -0.44 14.55
N MET A 18 5.17 -1.31 13.57
CA MET A 18 4.91 -2.74 13.71
C MET A 18 5.92 -3.38 14.69
N PRO A 19 5.60 -4.54 15.28
CA PRO A 19 6.56 -5.32 16.07
C PRO A 19 7.84 -5.60 15.28
N ASP A 20 8.98 -5.66 15.97
CA ASP A 20 10.29 -5.75 15.31
C ASP A 20 10.44 -6.99 14.41
N GLY A 21 9.77 -8.09 14.77
CA GLY A 21 9.72 -9.35 14.01
C GLY A 21 8.57 -9.47 13.01
N ALA A 22 7.73 -8.44 12.82
CA ALA A 22 6.57 -8.53 11.93
C ALA A 22 6.99 -8.83 10.48
N ASP A 23 6.29 -9.79 9.87
CA ASP A 23 6.30 -10.00 8.41
C ASP A 23 5.46 -8.90 7.77
N LEU A 24 6.09 -8.14 6.88
CA LEU A 24 5.48 -7.04 6.13
C LEU A 24 5.54 -7.29 4.62
N SER A 25 5.64 -8.56 4.23
CA SER A 25 5.44 -8.97 2.85
C SER A 25 4.02 -8.65 2.37
N LEU A 26 3.87 -8.49 1.06
CA LEU A 26 2.57 -8.22 0.44
C LEU A 26 1.47 -9.24 0.88
N PRO A 27 1.71 -10.56 0.94
CA PRO A 27 0.76 -11.52 1.51
C PRO A 27 0.48 -11.34 3.00
N ALA A 28 1.49 -11.01 3.80
CA ALA A 28 1.30 -10.79 5.24
C ALA A 28 0.44 -9.56 5.53
N ILE A 29 0.58 -8.48 4.75
CA ILE A 29 -0.28 -7.30 4.87
C ILE A 29 -1.71 -7.61 4.41
N ALA A 30 -1.89 -8.43 3.37
CA ALA A 30 -3.22 -8.90 2.98
C ALA A 30 -3.86 -9.77 4.09
N THR A 31 -3.07 -10.62 4.74
CA THR A 31 -3.53 -11.42 5.89
C THR A 31 -3.92 -10.53 7.06
N LEU A 32 -3.11 -9.51 7.39
CA LEU A 32 -3.41 -8.51 8.42
C LEU A 32 -4.76 -7.81 8.17
N LEU A 33 -5.08 -7.51 6.91
CA LEU A 33 -6.38 -6.95 6.55
C LEU A 33 -7.51 -7.97 6.71
N ALA A 34 -7.32 -9.23 6.35
CA ALA A 34 -8.31 -10.28 6.56
C ALA A 34 -8.59 -10.51 8.06
N ASP A 35 -7.53 -10.51 8.88
CA ASP A 35 -7.63 -10.60 10.34
C ASP A 35 -8.35 -9.37 10.90
N PHE A 36 -8.04 -8.17 10.42
CA PHE A 36 -8.74 -6.94 10.81
C PHE A 36 -10.26 -7.01 10.52
N LEU A 37 -10.66 -7.54 9.36
CA LEU A 37 -12.07 -7.76 9.05
C LEU A 37 -12.71 -8.78 10.01
N THR A 38 -11.96 -9.82 10.40
CA THR A 38 -12.42 -10.86 11.31
C THR A 38 -12.58 -10.35 12.75
N GLU A 39 -11.58 -9.67 13.28
CA GLU A 39 -11.56 -9.13 14.65
C GLU A 39 -12.64 -8.07 14.87
N LEU A 40 -12.98 -7.29 13.85
CA LEU A 40 -14.07 -6.32 13.91
C LEU A 40 -15.45 -6.88 13.52
N ASP A 41 -15.52 -8.20 13.26
CA ASP A 41 -16.66 -8.91 12.70
C ASP A 41 -17.33 -8.16 11.54
N LEU A 42 -16.51 -7.66 10.62
CA LEU A 42 -16.99 -7.01 9.41
C LEU A 42 -17.32 -8.09 8.39
N GLN A 43 -18.58 -8.11 7.97
CA GLN A 43 -19.12 -9.09 7.02
C GLN A 43 -19.61 -8.38 5.77
N ARG A 44 -19.52 -9.07 4.62
CA ARG A 44 -20.02 -8.59 3.32
C ARG A 44 -19.52 -7.19 2.95
N VAL A 45 -18.23 -6.95 3.15
CA VAL A 45 -17.63 -5.62 2.98
C VAL A 45 -17.51 -5.25 1.51
N THR A 46 -17.69 -3.96 1.22
CA THR A 46 -17.20 -3.37 -0.01
C THR A 46 -15.78 -2.89 0.24
N LEU A 47 -14.81 -3.63 -0.28
CA LEU A 47 -13.40 -3.25 -0.17
C LEU A 47 -13.08 -2.18 -1.22
N VAL A 48 -12.73 -0.99 -0.73
CA VAL A 48 -12.32 0.14 -1.56
C VAL A 48 -10.81 0.28 -1.45
N CYS A 49 -10.11 0.10 -2.56
CA CYS A 49 -8.66 0.25 -2.63
C CYS A 49 -8.27 1.36 -3.60
N ASN A 50 -7.24 2.11 -3.23
CA ASN A 50 -6.64 3.15 -4.05
C ASN A 50 -5.12 2.98 -4.00
N ASP A 51 -4.46 3.08 -5.17
CA ASP A 51 -3.02 2.90 -5.36
C ASP A 51 -2.50 1.49 -5.02
N TRP A 52 -2.60 1.05 -3.77
CA TRP A 52 -2.09 -0.24 -3.35
C TRP A 52 -2.97 -1.40 -3.84
N GLY A 53 -2.35 -2.40 -4.46
CA GLY A 53 -3.07 -3.47 -5.15
C GLY A 53 -3.33 -4.74 -4.33
N GLY A 54 -3.09 -4.73 -3.01
CA GLY A 54 -3.26 -5.92 -2.16
C GLY A 54 -4.68 -6.50 -2.10
N ALA A 55 -5.70 -5.78 -2.61
CA ALA A 55 -7.04 -6.32 -2.84
C ALA A 55 -7.01 -7.66 -3.60
N GLN A 56 -6.07 -7.83 -4.53
CA GLN A 56 -5.96 -9.07 -5.31
C GLN A 56 -5.73 -10.31 -4.44
N LEU A 57 -5.00 -10.17 -3.34
CA LEU A 57 -4.72 -11.29 -2.44
C LEU A 57 -5.89 -11.54 -1.50
N LEU A 58 -6.60 -10.48 -1.08
CA LEU A 58 -7.77 -10.60 -0.22
C LEU A 58 -8.92 -11.34 -0.88
N ILE A 59 -9.08 -11.23 -2.20
CA ILE A 59 -10.17 -11.90 -2.94
C ILE A 59 -9.77 -13.21 -3.60
N SER A 60 -8.48 -13.54 -3.61
CA SER A 60 -7.97 -14.79 -4.18
C SER A 60 -8.28 -15.97 -3.25
N PRO A 61 -8.22 -17.22 -3.74
CA PRO A 61 -8.38 -18.41 -2.91
C PRO A 61 -7.41 -18.40 -1.71
N GLY A 62 -7.94 -18.57 -0.50
CA GLY A 62 -7.18 -18.46 0.75
C GLY A 62 -7.07 -17.03 1.32
N GLY A 63 -7.70 -16.05 0.67
CA GLY A 63 -7.91 -14.70 1.19
C GLY A 63 -9.09 -14.63 2.18
N SER A 64 -9.88 -13.55 2.10
CA SER A 64 -11.03 -13.29 2.98
C SER A 64 -12.36 -13.52 2.26
N ASP A 65 -13.20 -14.37 2.84
CA ASP A 65 -14.60 -14.61 2.43
C ASP A 65 -15.55 -13.45 2.80
N ARG A 66 -15.06 -12.48 3.60
CA ARG A 66 -15.85 -11.34 4.08
C ARG A 66 -16.00 -10.25 3.03
N VAL A 67 -15.20 -10.24 1.97
CA VAL A 67 -15.26 -9.25 0.88
C VAL A 67 -16.35 -9.63 -0.11
N ALA A 68 -17.41 -8.82 -0.18
CA ALA A 68 -18.53 -9.05 -1.09
C ALA A 68 -18.47 -8.20 -2.37
N ASN A 69 -17.85 -7.03 -2.32
CA ASN A 69 -17.76 -6.12 -3.46
C ASN A 69 -16.38 -5.45 -3.50
N LEU A 70 -15.96 -5.02 -4.68
CA LEU A 70 -14.71 -4.31 -4.91
C LEU A 70 -14.94 -2.95 -5.55
N VAL A 71 -14.16 -1.98 -5.11
CA VAL A 71 -13.93 -0.72 -5.82
C VAL A 71 -12.43 -0.50 -5.88
N LEU A 72 -11.87 -0.55 -7.09
CA LEU A 72 -10.45 -0.36 -7.34
C LEU A 72 -10.24 0.97 -8.05
N VAL A 73 -9.49 1.88 -7.43
CA VAL A 73 -9.23 3.23 -7.95
C VAL A 73 -7.75 3.37 -8.24
N SER A 74 -7.37 3.30 -9.51
CA SER A 74 -5.95 3.44 -9.93
C SER A 74 -4.98 2.56 -9.12
N CYS A 75 -5.35 1.29 -8.86
CA CYS A 75 -4.52 0.38 -8.09
C CYS A 75 -3.41 -0.27 -8.92
N GLU A 76 -2.33 -0.69 -8.25
CA GLU A 76 -1.38 -1.68 -8.76
C GLU A 76 -2.14 -2.94 -9.21
N ALA A 77 -1.75 -3.50 -10.36
CA ALA A 77 -2.40 -4.66 -10.95
C ALA A 77 -1.40 -5.49 -11.75
N PHE A 78 -1.69 -6.78 -11.90
CA PHE A 78 -0.85 -7.74 -12.63
C PHE A 78 0.59 -7.72 -12.08
N ASP A 79 1.59 -7.55 -12.95
CA ASP A 79 3.01 -7.48 -12.59
C ASP A 79 3.53 -6.05 -12.34
N ASN A 80 2.66 -5.03 -12.35
CA ASN A 80 3.05 -3.64 -12.16
C ASN A 80 3.13 -3.26 -10.66
N TYR A 81 4.00 -3.94 -9.91
CA TYR A 81 4.22 -3.74 -8.47
C TYR A 81 5.70 -3.48 -8.11
N PRO A 82 6.02 -2.38 -7.42
CA PRO A 82 5.25 -1.14 -7.38
C PRO A 82 5.23 -0.46 -8.77
N PRO A 83 4.35 0.52 -9.01
CA PRO A 83 4.00 0.91 -10.35
C PRO A 83 5.12 1.70 -11.05
N GLY A 84 5.43 1.29 -12.29
CA GLY A 84 6.31 2.01 -13.20
C GLY A 84 7.73 2.25 -12.70
N ALA A 85 8.41 3.21 -13.32
CA ALA A 85 9.78 3.58 -12.97
C ALA A 85 9.92 4.17 -11.55
N PRO A 86 9.01 5.04 -11.06
CA PRO A 86 9.10 5.58 -9.70
C PRO A 86 9.02 4.49 -8.62
N GLY A 87 8.10 3.53 -8.77
CA GLY A 87 7.96 2.41 -7.85
C GLY A 87 9.21 1.52 -7.80
N ARG A 88 9.75 1.18 -8.98
CA ARG A 88 11.00 0.41 -9.08
C ARG A 88 12.19 1.15 -8.46
N LEU A 89 12.30 2.46 -8.68
CA LEU A 89 13.34 3.28 -8.05
C LEU A 89 13.20 3.26 -6.53
N LEU A 90 11.98 3.34 -6.00
CA LEU A 90 11.74 3.26 -4.57
C LEU A 90 12.22 1.92 -3.99
N CYS A 91 11.95 0.79 -4.65
CA CYS A 91 12.49 -0.52 -4.24
C CYS A 91 14.02 -0.57 -4.27
N LEU A 92 14.64 -0.05 -5.34
CA LEU A 92 16.10 0.01 -5.46
C LEU A 92 16.72 0.84 -4.33
N THR A 93 16.13 2.00 -4.02
CA THR A 93 16.61 2.82 -2.90
C THR A 93 16.43 2.11 -1.56
N ALA A 94 15.35 1.35 -1.35
CA ALA A 94 15.14 0.59 -0.11
C ALA A 94 16.11 -0.61 0.07
N ALA A 95 16.73 -1.08 -1.02
CA ALA A 95 17.78 -2.09 -0.94
C ALA A 95 19.10 -1.53 -0.36
N LEU A 96 19.34 -0.22 -0.50
CA LEU A 96 20.55 0.45 -0.01
C LEU A 96 20.46 0.75 1.50
N PRO A 97 21.54 0.56 2.28
CA PRO A 97 21.60 0.99 3.67
C PRO A 97 21.27 2.48 3.81
N GLY A 98 20.23 2.80 4.58
CA GLY A 98 19.80 4.19 4.79
C GLY A 98 19.04 4.83 3.62
N GLY A 99 18.77 4.11 2.53
CA GLY A 99 18.13 4.69 1.34
C GLY A 99 16.71 5.21 1.59
N THR A 100 15.90 4.51 2.38
CA THR A 100 14.57 5.02 2.79
C THR A 100 14.66 6.26 3.68
N PHE A 101 15.71 6.40 4.49
CA PHE A 101 15.97 7.63 5.24
C PHE A 101 16.31 8.78 4.29
N LEU A 102 17.17 8.56 3.29
CA LEU A 102 17.52 9.57 2.29
C LEU A 102 16.27 10.04 1.53
N VAL A 103 15.44 9.11 1.03
CA VAL A 103 14.17 9.44 0.36
C VAL A 103 13.28 10.28 1.29
N ALA A 104 13.12 9.88 2.55
CA ALA A 104 12.32 10.64 3.51
C ALA A 104 12.85 12.07 3.74
N GLN A 105 14.18 12.27 3.74
CA GLN A 105 14.76 13.61 3.87
C GLN A 105 14.63 14.44 2.58
N LEU A 106 14.72 13.83 1.39
CA LEU A 106 14.49 14.53 0.12
C LEU A 106 13.05 15.05 0.04
N LEU A 107 12.09 14.26 0.53
CA LEU A 107 10.70 14.68 0.67
C LEU A 107 10.51 15.85 1.66
N ARG A 108 11.54 16.43 2.27
CA ARG A 108 11.43 17.72 2.99
C ARG A 108 11.25 18.90 2.06
N ARG A 109 11.81 18.82 0.85
CA ARG A 109 11.83 19.94 -0.07
C ARG A 109 10.53 19.97 -0.84
N ARG A 110 9.78 21.07 -0.71
CA ARG A 110 8.47 21.26 -1.38
C ARG A 110 8.56 20.98 -2.88
N TRP A 111 9.57 21.54 -3.54
CA TRP A 111 9.76 21.37 -4.98
C TRP A 111 9.98 19.90 -5.40
N ILE A 112 10.66 19.08 -4.57
CA ILE A 112 10.87 17.65 -4.85
C ILE A 112 9.53 16.90 -4.82
N ARG A 113 8.67 17.18 -3.83
CA ARG A 113 7.35 16.53 -3.70
C ARG A 113 6.48 16.75 -4.92
N HIS A 114 6.55 17.95 -5.49
CA HIS A 114 5.71 18.36 -6.62
C HIS A 114 6.28 17.96 -7.99
N LEU A 115 7.43 17.28 -8.05
CA LEU A 115 7.90 16.71 -9.30
C LEU A 115 6.91 15.64 -9.79
N PRO A 116 6.66 15.56 -11.12
CA PRO A 116 5.70 14.60 -11.69
C PRO A 116 5.98 13.14 -11.29
N VAL A 117 7.27 12.77 -11.19
CA VAL A 117 7.73 11.42 -10.85
C VAL A 117 7.66 11.10 -9.34
N VAL A 118 7.27 12.06 -8.51
CA VAL A 118 7.11 11.88 -7.05
C VAL A 118 5.62 11.92 -6.72
N PHE A 119 5.05 13.06 -6.27
CA PHE A 119 3.61 13.19 -6.02
C PHE A 119 2.91 14.13 -7.02
N GLY A 120 3.66 14.84 -7.86
CA GLY A 120 3.10 15.88 -8.73
C GLY A 120 2.06 15.38 -9.73
N ALA A 121 2.20 14.14 -10.22
CA ALA A 121 1.23 13.52 -11.11
C ALA A 121 0.14 12.70 -10.39
N LEU A 122 0.27 12.49 -9.06
CA LEU A 122 -0.65 11.67 -8.27
C LEU A 122 -1.87 12.44 -7.77
N SER A 123 -1.87 13.77 -7.90
CA SER A 123 -2.95 14.64 -7.42
C SER A 123 -3.36 15.65 -8.48
N LYS A 124 -4.66 15.76 -8.77
CA LYS A 124 -5.20 16.79 -9.68
C LYS A 124 -4.94 18.22 -9.18
N GLN A 125 -4.96 18.39 -7.86
CA GLN A 125 -4.67 19.66 -7.18
C GLN A 125 -3.54 19.45 -6.19
N ARG A 126 -2.77 20.50 -5.91
CA ARG A 126 -1.68 20.41 -4.95
C ARG A 126 -2.23 20.06 -3.57
N VAL A 127 -1.65 19.04 -2.95
CA VAL A 127 -1.93 18.70 -1.55
C VAL A 127 -1.46 19.86 -0.66
N PRO A 128 -2.30 20.34 0.28
CA PRO A 128 -1.90 21.33 1.28
C PRO A 128 -0.64 20.91 2.03
N GLU A 129 0.23 21.88 2.33
CA GLU A 129 1.56 21.58 2.85
C GLU A 129 1.53 20.97 4.25
N ASP A 130 0.66 21.49 5.11
CA ASP A 130 0.39 21.00 6.45
C ASP A 130 -0.04 19.54 6.40
N LEU A 131 -1.02 19.22 5.56
CA LEU A 131 -1.49 17.85 5.35
C LEU A 131 -0.36 16.95 4.85
N PHE A 132 0.35 17.35 3.80
CA PHE A 132 1.47 16.56 3.28
C PHE A 132 2.56 16.35 4.34
N GLY A 133 2.82 17.38 5.16
CA GLY A 133 3.74 17.34 6.28
C GLY A 133 3.39 16.26 7.31
N THR A 134 2.10 16.09 7.61
CA THR A 134 1.62 15.01 8.50
C THR A 134 1.90 13.62 7.93
N TRP A 135 1.69 13.41 6.62
CA TRP A 135 1.92 12.11 5.98
C TRP A 135 3.39 11.67 5.99
N ILE A 136 4.32 12.59 5.72
CA ILE A 136 5.75 12.26 5.70
C ILE A 136 6.42 12.35 7.08
N GLY A 137 5.73 12.92 8.07
CA GLY A 137 6.24 13.12 9.42
C GLY A 137 6.76 11.83 10.06
N PRO A 138 5.98 10.75 10.09
CA PRO A 138 6.40 9.46 10.64
C PRO A 138 7.63 8.90 9.93
N LEU A 139 7.64 8.87 8.60
CA LEU A 139 8.78 8.40 7.81
C LEU A 139 10.06 9.19 8.10
N ARG A 140 9.94 10.50 8.34
CA ARG A 140 11.09 11.38 8.59
C ARG A 140 11.69 11.22 9.99
N HIS A 141 10.86 11.05 11.01
CA HIS A 141 11.30 11.14 12.40
C HIS A 141 11.38 9.79 13.10
N ASN A 142 10.63 8.77 12.66
CA ASN A 142 10.60 7.47 13.31
C ASN A 142 11.41 6.41 12.52
N PRO A 143 12.56 5.93 13.03
CA PRO A 143 13.34 4.88 12.36
C PRO A 143 12.60 3.55 12.24
N LYS A 144 11.67 3.23 13.15
CA LYS A 144 10.90 1.98 13.08
C LYS A 144 9.86 2.01 11.96
N VAL A 145 9.21 3.15 11.72
CA VAL A 145 8.31 3.34 10.55
C VAL A 145 9.09 3.20 9.24
N ARG A 146 10.31 3.75 9.16
CA ARG A 146 11.18 3.56 7.99
C ARG A 146 11.56 2.10 7.78
N ARG A 147 11.92 1.40 8.85
CA ARG A 147 12.25 -0.04 8.81
C ARG A 147 11.09 -0.83 8.21
N ASP A 148 9.87 -0.54 8.64
CA ASP A 148 8.69 -1.26 8.19
C ASP A 148 8.42 -1.02 6.69
N LEU A 149 8.47 0.24 6.25
CA LEU A 149 8.39 0.53 4.82
C LEU A 149 9.53 -0.15 4.04
N THR A 150 10.75 -0.16 4.57
CA THR A 150 11.89 -0.87 3.97
C THR A 150 11.63 -2.37 3.86
N LYS A 151 11.04 -3.01 4.88
CA LYS A 151 10.69 -4.44 4.83
C LYS A 151 9.67 -4.71 3.71
N TYR A 152 8.64 -3.90 3.61
CA TYR A 152 7.64 -4.03 2.53
C TYR A 152 8.29 -3.88 1.15
N LEU A 153 9.04 -2.80 0.92
CA LEU A 153 9.67 -2.52 -0.38
C LEU A 153 10.70 -3.58 -0.80
N ARG A 154 11.33 -4.26 0.16
CA ARG A 154 12.29 -5.35 -0.10
C ARG A 154 11.64 -6.71 -0.37
N THR A 155 10.34 -6.85 -0.10
CA THR A 155 9.60 -8.11 -0.22
C THR A 155 8.61 -8.13 -1.36
N VAL A 156 8.69 -7.14 -2.26
CA VAL A 156 7.92 -7.11 -3.51
C VAL A 156 8.14 -8.42 -4.29
N PRO A 157 7.07 -9.18 -4.59
CA PRO A 157 7.19 -10.45 -5.28
C PRO A 157 7.65 -10.32 -6.73
N LYS A 158 8.19 -11.43 -7.27
CA LYS A 158 8.58 -11.51 -8.68
C LYS A 158 7.33 -11.50 -9.60
N PRO A 159 7.44 -10.99 -10.84
CA PRO A 159 6.33 -10.87 -11.80
C PRO A 159 5.47 -12.13 -11.95
N HIS A 160 6.08 -13.31 -12.11
CA HIS A 160 5.33 -14.56 -12.28
C HIS A 160 4.38 -14.86 -11.10
N ARG A 161 4.77 -14.52 -9.87
CA ARG A 161 3.94 -14.74 -8.68
C ARG A 161 2.78 -13.76 -8.64
N LEU A 162 3.03 -12.51 -9.02
CA LEU A 162 1.98 -11.50 -9.13
C LEU A 162 0.96 -11.84 -10.22
N LEU A 163 1.43 -12.32 -11.38
CA LEU A 163 0.54 -12.77 -12.47
C LEU A 163 -0.29 -13.99 -12.07
N ALA A 164 0.29 -14.93 -11.31
CA ALA A 164 -0.46 -16.06 -10.78
C ALA A 164 -1.60 -15.62 -9.84
N TRP A 165 -1.35 -14.65 -8.96
CA TRP A 165 -2.40 -14.07 -8.11
C TRP A 165 -3.42 -13.26 -8.92
N ALA A 166 -2.98 -12.55 -9.96
CA ALA A 166 -3.90 -11.83 -10.84
C ALA A 166 -4.86 -12.78 -11.57
N ASP A 167 -4.38 -13.94 -12.03
CA ASP A 167 -5.25 -14.96 -12.65
C ASP A 167 -6.28 -15.52 -11.65
N GLN A 168 -5.88 -15.72 -10.39
CA GLN A 168 -6.76 -16.19 -9.32
C GLN A 168 -7.93 -15.24 -9.01
N GLN A 169 -7.82 -13.94 -9.33
CA GLN A 169 -8.92 -12.98 -9.15
C GLN A 169 -10.18 -13.36 -9.94
N ARG A 170 -10.06 -14.18 -11.01
CA ARG A 170 -11.21 -14.71 -11.77
C ARG A 170 -12.18 -15.52 -10.93
N THR A 171 -11.75 -15.99 -9.75
CA THR A 171 -12.59 -16.72 -8.81
C THR A 171 -13.50 -15.80 -7.99
N PHE A 172 -13.23 -14.50 -7.94
CA PHE A 172 -14.08 -13.54 -7.26
C PHE A 172 -15.40 -13.34 -8.02
N SER A 173 -16.51 -13.63 -7.36
CA SER A 173 -17.86 -13.57 -7.94
C SER A 173 -18.65 -12.31 -7.58
N GLY A 174 -18.09 -11.47 -6.71
CA GLY A 174 -18.71 -10.22 -6.30
C GLY A 174 -18.64 -9.14 -7.39
N PRO A 175 -19.51 -8.12 -7.33
CA PRO A 175 -19.39 -6.94 -8.17
C PRO A 175 -18.04 -6.23 -7.98
N ALA A 176 -17.41 -5.85 -9.08
CA ALA A 176 -16.18 -5.06 -9.10
C ALA A 176 -16.36 -3.80 -9.93
N LEU A 177 -16.07 -2.65 -9.33
CA LEU A 177 -15.99 -1.36 -10.00
C LEU A 177 -14.52 -0.96 -10.16
N ILE A 178 -14.10 -0.65 -11.38
CA ILE A 178 -12.74 -0.21 -11.71
C ILE A 178 -12.82 1.24 -12.19
N ILE A 179 -12.03 2.13 -11.56
CA ILE A 179 -12.00 3.58 -11.81
C ILE A 179 -10.58 4.08 -12.10
#